data_AF-A0AA39I2C9-F1
#
_entry.id   AF-A0AA39I2C9-F1
#
_cell.length_a   1.000
_cell.length_b   1.000
_cell.length_c   1.000
_cell.angle_alpha   90.00
_cell.angle_beta   90.00
_cell.angle_gamma   90.00
#
_symmetry.space_group_name_H-M   'P 1'
#
loop_
_entity.id
_entity.type
_entity.pdbx_description
1 polymer ?
#
loop_
_entity_poly.entity_id
_entity_poly.type
_entity_poly.pdbx_seq_one_letter_code
_entity_poly.pdbx_strand_id
1 'polypeptide(L)'
;MNLYIRPIPNNLVMDGIAAKEVLQVKGPQDCAERWQENPPKAITFDSVSKNCTGYFSLIRGTKKGRSTSESFLLTESNVQTCPPNVMEDLQKEIGSRFR
;
A
#
# COMPACT_ATOMS: atom_id res chain seq x y z
N MET A 1 -3.08 17.46 -4.42
CA MET A 1 -2.84 16.69 -3.18
C MET A 1 -1.52 15.97 -3.39
N ASN A 2 -0.49 16.24 -2.58
CA ASN A 2 0.75 15.50 -2.67
C ASN A 2 0.69 14.42 -1.61
N LEU A 3 0.76 13.16 -2.00
CA LEU A 3 0.81 12.03 -1.09
C LEU A 3 2.30 11.63 -0.89
N TYR A 4 2.61 10.87 0.15
CA TYR A 4 3.89 10.17 0.27
C TYR A 4 3.69 8.79 0.88
N ILE A 5 4.65 7.91 0.59
CA ILE A 5 4.62 6.52 1.04
C ILE A 5 5.39 6.41 2.34
N ARG A 6 4.78 5.77 3.34
CA ARG A 6 5.46 5.40 4.57
C ARG A 6 5.36 3.88 4.75
N PRO A 7 6.49 3.14 4.72
CA PRO A 7 6.47 1.71 5.01
C PRO A 7 6.10 1.48 6.48
N ILE A 8 5.30 0.45 6.71
CA ILE A 8 4.99 -0.06 8.04
C ILE A 8 5.99 -1.18 8.36
N PRO A 9 6.42 -1.33 9.63
CA PRO A 9 7.30 -2.42 10.03
C PRO A 9 6.84 -3.79 9.53
N ASN A 10 7.79 -4.59 9.05
CA ASN A 10 7.58 -5.98 8.64
C ASN A 10 6.89 -6.74 9.78
N ASN A 11 5.89 -7.58 9.47
CA ASN A 11 4.98 -8.29 10.40
C ASN A 11 3.73 -7.53 10.86
N LEU A 12 3.56 -6.26 10.47
CA LEU A 12 2.34 -5.51 10.73
C LEU A 12 1.57 -5.29 9.42
N VAL A 13 0.26 -5.42 9.51
CA VAL A 13 -0.68 -5.11 8.44
C VAL A 13 -1.71 -4.11 8.90
N MET A 14 -2.29 -3.40 7.95
CA MET A 14 -3.38 -2.46 8.22
C MET A 14 -4.60 -3.18 8.78
N ASP A 15 -5.28 -2.53 9.72
CA ASP A 15 -6.57 -2.98 10.22
C ASP A 15 -7.68 -2.01 9.79
N GLY A 16 -8.54 -2.49 8.89
CA GLY A 16 -9.69 -1.78 8.35
C GLY A 16 -10.65 -2.75 7.68
N ILE A 17 -11.96 -2.47 7.72
CA ILE A 17 -13.00 -3.43 7.27
C ILE A 17 -14.01 -2.79 6.31
N ALA A 18 -14.47 -1.56 6.56
CA ALA A 18 -15.63 -1.01 5.87
C ALA A 18 -15.38 -0.56 4.42
N ALA A 19 -14.13 -0.35 4.02
CA ALA A 19 -13.77 0.12 2.67
C ALA A 19 -12.47 -0.51 2.20
N LYS A 20 -12.35 -1.83 2.40
CA LYS A 20 -11.24 -2.61 1.88
C LYS A 20 -11.60 -3.16 0.51
N GLU A 21 -10.68 -3.08 -0.44
CA GLU A 21 -10.76 -3.79 -1.72
C GLU A 21 -9.58 -4.77 -1.77
N VAL A 22 -9.83 -6.01 -2.22
CA VAL A 22 -8.77 -7.02 -2.38
C VAL A 22 -8.66 -7.37 -3.86
N LEU A 23 -7.46 -7.20 -4.40
CA LEU A 23 -7.09 -7.52 -5.76
C LEU A 23 -6.17 -8.74 -5.77
N GLN A 24 -6.43 -9.68 -6.68
CA GLN A 24 -5.43 -10.68 -7.05
C GLN A 24 -4.54 -10.09 -8.14
N VAL A 25 -3.23 -10.18 -7.93
CA VAL A 25 -2.21 -9.61 -8.80
C VAL A 25 -1.23 -10.68 -9.26
N LYS A 26 -0.52 -10.47 -10.36
CA LYS A 26 0.56 -11.38 -10.79
C LYS A 26 1.86 -11.03 -10.07
N GLY A 27 2.08 -9.73 -9.90
CA GLY A 27 3.26 -9.19 -9.25
C GLY A 27 2.94 -8.08 -8.25
N PRO A 28 3.94 -7.72 -7.42
CA PRO A 28 3.85 -6.59 -6.49
C PRO A 28 3.53 -5.24 -7.18
N GLN A 29 3.88 -5.11 -8.45
CA GLN A 29 3.82 -3.86 -9.22
C GLN A 29 2.37 -3.54 -9.62
N ASP A 30 1.60 -4.56 -10.00
CA ASP A 30 0.21 -4.46 -10.47
C ASP A 30 -0.71 -3.84 -9.40
N CYS A 31 -0.35 -3.97 -8.12
CA CYS A 31 -1.08 -3.38 -7.00
C CYS A 31 -1.29 -1.88 -7.18
N ALA A 32 -0.22 -1.18 -7.51
CA ALA A 32 -0.23 0.27 -7.56
C ALA A 32 -0.72 0.80 -8.91
N GLU A 33 -0.52 0.05 -10.01
CA GLU A 33 -1.11 0.37 -11.31
C GLU A 33 -2.63 0.47 -11.24
N ARG A 34 -3.28 -0.45 -10.52
CA ARG A 34 -4.75 -0.52 -10.49
C ARG A 34 -5.41 0.67 -9.80
N TRP A 35 -4.73 1.32 -8.87
CA TRP A 35 -5.26 2.40 -8.03
C TRP A 35 -4.68 3.79 -8.38
N GLN A 36 -4.10 3.97 -9.57
CA GLN A 36 -3.56 5.27 -10.00
C GLN A 36 -4.60 6.39 -9.98
N GLU A 37 -5.81 6.14 -10.46
CA GLU A 37 -6.87 7.15 -10.55
C GLU A 37 -7.54 7.45 -9.21
N ASN A 38 -7.61 6.45 -8.33
CA ASN A 38 -8.22 6.55 -7.00
C ASN A 38 -7.34 5.82 -5.97
N PRO A 39 -6.33 6.48 -5.40
CA PRO A 39 -5.40 5.85 -4.49
C PRO A 39 -6.05 5.58 -3.12
N PRO A 40 -5.88 4.39 -2.54
CA PRO A 40 -6.27 4.14 -1.16
C PRO A 40 -5.40 4.94 -0.19
N LYS A 41 -5.82 5.04 1.07
CA LYS A 41 -5.01 5.64 2.16
C LYS A 41 -3.91 4.71 2.66
N ALA A 42 -4.07 3.41 2.42
CA ALA A 42 -3.07 2.42 2.74
C ALA A 42 -3.20 1.18 1.86
N ILE A 43 -2.10 0.44 1.75
CA ILE A 43 -2.01 -0.80 0.97
C ILE A 43 -1.33 -1.87 1.82
N THR A 44 -1.80 -3.11 1.69
CA THR A 44 -1.11 -4.32 2.17
C THR A 44 -0.94 -5.29 1.01
N PHE A 45 0.29 -5.68 0.69
CA PHE A 45 0.59 -6.74 -0.27
C PHE A 45 1.02 -8.01 0.47
N ASP A 46 0.46 -9.15 0.09
CA ASP A 46 0.93 -10.49 0.51
C ASP A 46 1.50 -11.23 -0.69
N SER A 47 2.80 -11.52 -0.63
CA SER A 47 3.53 -12.15 -1.72
C SER A 47 3.19 -13.63 -1.95
N VAL A 48 2.65 -14.32 -0.94
CA VAL A 48 2.27 -15.74 -1.03
C VAL A 48 0.91 -15.89 -1.68
N SER A 49 -0.10 -15.17 -1.17
CA SER A 49 -1.44 -15.23 -1.74
C SER A 49 -1.59 -14.38 -2.99
N LYS A 50 -0.57 -13.58 -3.33
CA LYS A 50 -0.57 -12.60 -4.43
C LYS A 50 -1.77 -11.66 -4.35
N ASN A 51 -2.07 -11.22 -3.13
CA ASN A 51 -3.19 -10.33 -2.86
C ASN A 51 -2.69 -8.94 -2.51
N CYS A 52 -3.34 -7.93 -3.07
CA CYS A 52 -3.18 -6.54 -2.68
C CYS A 52 -4.48 -6.02 -2.08
N THR A 53 -4.40 -5.53 -0.84
CA THR A 53 -5.53 -4.97 -0.11
C THR A 53 -5.39 -3.46 -0.03
N GLY A 54 -6.32 -2.71 -0.60
CA GLY A 54 -6.41 -1.26 -0.52
C GLY A 54 -7.40 -0.83 0.55
N TYR A 55 -7.06 0.17 1.36
CA TYR A 55 -7.89 0.73 2.42
C TYR A 55 -8.27 2.17 2.10
N PHE A 56 -9.52 2.42 1.74
CA PHE A 56 -9.96 3.74 1.25
C PHE A 56 -10.56 4.65 2.34
N SER A 57 -11.07 4.04 3.41
CA SER A 57 -11.73 4.77 4.51
C SER A 57 -10.90 4.68 5.79
N LEU A 58 -11.55 4.68 6.95
CA LEU A 58 -10.92 4.70 8.26
C LEU A 58 -9.99 3.48 8.46
N ILE A 59 -8.71 3.75 8.67
CA ILE A 59 -7.74 2.80 9.19
C ILE A 59 -7.85 2.84 10.72
N ARG A 60 -8.18 1.72 11.35
CA ARG A 60 -8.34 1.63 12.82
C ARG A 60 -7.00 1.52 13.54
N GLY A 61 -5.97 1.05 12.82
CA GLY A 61 -4.61 0.87 13.33
C GLY A 61 -3.88 -0.18 12.52
N THR A 62 -2.93 -0.85 13.16
CA THR A 62 -2.23 -2.01 12.62
C THR A 62 -2.46 -3.24 13.50
N LYS A 63 -2.34 -4.42 12.90
CA LYS A 63 -2.37 -5.71 13.59
C LYS A 63 -1.23 -6.60 13.12
N LYS A 64 -0.95 -7.67 13.86
CA LYS A 64 -0.01 -8.69 13.41
C LYS A 64 -0.48 -9.30 12.09
N GLY A 65 0.39 -9.24 11.10
CA GLY A 65 0.24 -9.88 9.80
C GLY A 65 1.18 -11.07 9.65
N ARG A 66 1.24 -11.57 8.42
CA ARG A 66 2.21 -12.61 8.04
C ARG A 66 3.57 -11.98 7.82
N SER A 67 4.64 -12.77 7.96
CA SER A 67 6.00 -12.34 7.60
C SER A 67 6.14 -12.01 6.10
N THR A 68 5.23 -12.51 5.28
CA THR A 68 5.17 -12.32 3.83
C THR A 68 4.34 -11.11 3.42
N SER A 69 3.76 -10.40 4.39
CA SER A 69 2.95 -9.22 4.16
C SER A 69 3.76 -7.95 4.37
N GLU A 70 3.63 -7.01 3.43
CA GLU A 70 4.17 -5.66 3.52
C GLU A 70 3.04 -4.65 3.44
N SER A 71 3.12 -3.59 4.26
CA SER A 71 2.08 -2.56 4.32
C SER A 71 2.66 -1.17 4.25
N PHE A 72 1.90 -0.27 3.62
CA PHE A 72 2.31 1.10 3.32
C PHE A 72 1.16 2.05 3.63
N LEU A 73 1.46 3.17 4.31
CA LEU A 73 0.54 4.31 4.42
C LEU A 73 0.80 5.26 3.26
N LEU A 74 -0.28 5.71 2.63
CA LEU A 74 -0.29 6.79 1.65
C LEU A 74 -0.85 8.02 2.35
N THR A 75 0.06 8.87 2.83
CA THR A 75 -0.27 10.03 3.67
C THR A 75 -0.25 11.30 2.85
N GLU A 76 -1.23 12.19 3.07
CA GLU A 76 -1.18 13.54 2.51
C GLU A 76 0.01 14.31 3.11
N SER A 77 0.80 14.93 2.24
CA SER A 77 1.91 15.81 2.55
C SER A 77 1.60 17.22 2.09
N ASN A 78 2.18 18.19 2.80
CA ASN A 78 2.35 19.52 2.25
C ASN A 78 3.42 19.49 1.15
N VAL A 79 3.31 20.42 0.20
CA VAL A 79 3.98 20.41 -1.11
C VAL A 79 5.53 20.42 -1.06
N GLN A 80 6.13 20.54 0.12
CA GLN A 80 7.56 20.76 0.29
C GLN A 80 8.41 19.51 0.52
N THR A 81 7.82 18.32 0.73
CA THR A 81 8.60 17.22 1.34
C THR A 81 8.99 16.06 0.43
N CYS A 82 8.24 15.72 -0.63
CA CYS A 82 8.64 14.74 -1.67
C CYS A 82 7.57 14.70 -2.81
N PRO A 83 7.87 15.13 -4.05
CA PRO A 83 7.16 14.69 -5.28
C PRO A 83 7.78 13.35 -5.74
N PRO A 84 7.23 12.51 -6.66
CA PRO A 84 6.22 12.64 -7.72
C PRO A 84 5.10 11.60 -7.51
N ASN A 85 4.43 11.10 -8.55
CA ASN A 85 3.29 10.15 -8.47
C ASN A 85 3.49 9.02 -7.45
N VAL A 86 2.78 9.10 -6.31
CA VAL A 86 2.89 8.15 -5.20
C VAL A 86 2.70 6.70 -5.60
N MET A 87 1.89 6.45 -6.61
CA MET A 87 1.68 5.09 -7.06
C MET A 87 2.90 4.56 -7.83
N GLU A 88 3.61 5.39 -8.59
CA GLU A 88 4.88 5.00 -9.24
C GLU A 88 5.98 4.71 -8.22
N ASP A 89 6.10 5.51 -7.17
CA ASP A 89 7.09 5.25 -6.13
C ASP A 89 6.73 4.01 -5.32
N LEU A 90 5.44 3.73 -5.16
CA LEU A 90 4.98 2.51 -4.50
C LEU A 90 5.30 1.29 -5.36
N GLN A 91 5.15 1.37 -6.69
CA GLN A 91 5.58 0.30 -7.59
C GLN A 91 7.08 -0.01 -7.42
N LYS A 92 7.92 1.02 -7.28
CA LYS A 92 9.37 0.83 -7.07
C LYS A 92 9.67 0.19 -5.73
N GLU A 93 9.06 0.67 -4.64
CA GLU A 93 9.26 0.13 -3.30
C GLU A 93 8.82 -1.33 -3.21
N ILE A 94 7.59 -1.64 -3.62
CA ILE A 94 7.09 -3.01 -3.56
C ILE A 94 7.84 -3.88 -4.58
N GLY A 95 8.05 -3.41 -5.81
CA GLY A 95 8.77 -4.17 -6.84
C GLY A 95 10.23 -4.49 -6.50
N SER A 96 10.94 -3.58 -5.82
CA SER A 96 12.34 -3.78 -5.44
C SER A 96 12.52 -4.74 -4.28
N ARG A 97 11.56 -4.84 -3.35
CA ARG A 97 11.66 -5.69 -2.14
C ARG A 97 11.44 -7.17 -2.42
N PHE A 98 10.82 -7.50 -3.54
CA PHE A 98 10.50 -8.88 -3.94
C PHE A 98 11.20 -9.34 -5.23
N ARG A 99 12.25 -8.64 -5.66
CA ARG A 99 13.13 -9.06 -6.77
C ARG A 99 14.34 -9.85 -6.31
#